data_AF-A0AAV3ZC01-F1
#
_entry.id   AF-A0AAV3ZC01-F1
#
_cell.length_a   1.000
_cell.length_b   1.000
_cell.length_c   1.000
_cell.angle_alpha   90.00
_cell.angle_beta   90.00
_cell.angle_gamma   90.00
#
_symmetry.space_group_name_H-M   'P 1'
#
loop_
_entity.id
_entity.type
_entity.pdbx_description
1 polymer ?
#
loop_
_entity_poly.entity_id
_entity_poly.type
_entity_poly.pdbx_seq_one_letter_code
_entity_poly.pdbx_strand_id
1 'polypeptide(L)'
;MEEEAERFGKNVKDKPNEKLEEDMEMEKLDQKLKTLEKKEGKTTAEKIEYTKLIKLVKKKRRARQRRKRKEKIEKIIVNGRCPREDIKEEPERKYPA
;
A
#
# COMPACT_ATOMS: atom_id res chain seq x y z
N MET A 1 -10.56 26.58 33.85
CA MET A 1 -11.28 26.39 32.57
C MET A 1 -10.40 26.65 31.34
N GLU A 2 -9.07 26.60 31.44
CA GLU A 2 -8.15 26.61 30.29
C GLU A 2 -7.34 25.30 30.15
N GLU A 3 -7.40 24.39 31.13
CA GLU A 3 -6.59 23.16 31.13
C GLU A 3 -7.22 21.98 30.36
N GLU A 4 -8.49 22.08 29.93
CA GLU A 4 -9.16 20.98 29.21
C GLU A 4 -8.89 20.99 27.69
N ALA A 5 -8.51 22.14 27.11
CA ALA A 5 -8.24 22.26 25.67
C ALA A 5 -6.90 21.62 25.25
N GLU A 6 -5.90 21.56 26.13
CA GLU A 6 -4.59 21.02 25.80
C GLU A 6 -4.52 19.49 25.79
N ARG A 7 -5.45 18.79 26.49
CA ARG A 7 -5.54 17.33 26.46
C ARG A 7 -6.10 16.78 25.15
N PHE A 8 -6.85 17.57 24.38
CA PHE A 8 -7.41 17.12 23.11
C PHE A 8 -6.41 17.23 21.94
N GLY A 9 -5.37 18.05 22.08
CA GLY A 9 -4.41 18.39 21.00
C GLY A 9 -3.20 17.47 20.85
N LYS A 10 -2.94 16.53 21.76
CA LYS A 10 -1.72 15.68 21.74
C LYS A 10 -1.91 14.22 21.32
N ASN A 11 -3.14 13.74 21.09
CA ASN A 11 -3.40 12.31 20.83
C ASN A 11 -3.75 11.93 19.37
N VAL A 12 -3.49 12.80 18.38
CA VAL A 12 -3.80 12.49 16.96
C VAL A 12 -2.57 12.04 16.15
N LYS A 13 -1.35 12.15 16.70
CA LYS A 13 -0.12 11.91 15.92
C LYS A 13 0.42 10.47 15.94
N ASP A 14 -0.09 9.61 16.82
CA ASP A 14 0.33 8.19 16.91
C ASP A 14 -0.84 7.21 16.72
N LYS A 15 -1.79 7.51 15.82
CA LYS A 15 -2.67 6.43 15.36
C LYS A 15 -1.87 5.58 14.38
N PRO A 16 -1.62 4.28 14.65
CA PRO A 16 -1.19 3.39 13.59
C PRO A 16 -2.26 3.50 12.51
N ASN A 17 -1.86 3.94 11.32
CA ASN A 17 -2.75 4.07 10.19
C ASN A 17 -3.28 2.66 9.94
N GLU A 18 -4.51 2.37 10.37
CA GLU A 18 -5.10 1.04 10.32
C GLU A 18 -5.16 0.66 8.84
N LYS A 19 -4.18 -0.15 8.42
CA LYS A 19 -4.09 -0.60 7.04
C LYS A 19 -5.40 -1.32 6.75
N LEU A 20 -6.09 -0.92 5.68
CA LEU A 20 -7.26 -1.64 5.18
C LEU A 20 -6.93 -3.14 5.12
N GLU A 21 -7.90 -3.97 5.49
CA GLU A 21 -7.73 -5.43 5.56
C GLU A 21 -7.13 -6.02 4.27
N GLU A 22 -7.49 -5.45 3.12
CA GLU A 22 -6.99 -5.85 1.80
C GLU A 22 -5.52 -5.49 1.57
N ASP A 23 -5.03 -4.43 2.21
CA ASP A 23 -3.61 -4.04 2.14
C ASP A 23 -2.76 -5.04 2.94
N MET A 24 -3.25 -5.48 4.11
CA MET A 24 -2.62 -6.55 4.88
C MET A 24 -2.65 -7.88 4.15
N GLU A 25 -3.76 -8.20 3.47
CA GLU A 25 -3.87 -9.44 2.70
C GLU A 25 -2.88 -9.46 1.51
N MET A 26 -2.73 -8.34 0.81
CA MET A 26 -1.74 -8.20 -0.25
C MET A 26 -0.30 -8.37 0.26
N GLU A 27 0.01 -7.81 1.42
CA GLU A 27 1.33 -7.93 2.05
C GLU A 27 1.66 -9.39 2.41
N LYS A 28 0.68 -10.14 2.93
CA LYS A 28 0.82 -11.58 3.19
C LYS A 28 1.08 -12.37 1.91
N LEU A 29 0.37 -12.05 0.82
CA LEU A 29 0.58 -12.73 -0.47
C LEU A 29 1.95 -12.42 -1.08
N ASP A 30 2.42 -11.17 -0.98
CA ASP A 30 3.76 -10.77 -1.45
C ASP A 30 4.86 -11.45 -0.61
N GLN A 31 4.66 -11.62 0.71
CA GLN A 31 5.57 -12.39 1.56
C GLN A 31 5.64 -13.86 1.15
N LYS A 32 4.50 -14.52 0.94
CA LYS A 32 4.44 -15.91 0.46
C LYS A 32 5.11 -16.09 -0.91
N LEU A 33 4.99 -15.10 -1.79
CA LEU A 33 5.63 -15.13 -3.10
C LEU A 33 7.15 -15.02 -2.96
N LYS A 34 7.65 -14.13 -2.09
CA LYS A 34 9.09 -14.00 -1.78
C LYS A 34 9.67 -15.24 -1.14
N THR A 35 8.96 -15.91 -0.23
CA THR A 35 9.45 -17.15 0.39
C THR A 35 9.57 -18.27 -0.63
N LEU A 36 8.57 -18.44 -1.49
CA LEU A 36 8.63 -19.39 -2.60
C LEU A 36 9.68 -18.99 -3.65
N GLU A 37 9.95 -17.72 -3.85
CA GLU A 37 10.98 -17.24 -4.79
C GLU A 37 12.38 -17.63 -4.32
N LYS A 38 12.69 -17.40 -3.03
CA LYS A 38 13.99 -17.67 -2.40
C LYS A 38 14.26 -19.15 -2.12
N LYS A 39 13.26 -20.01 -2.18
CA LYS A 39 13.43 -21.44 -1.91
C LYS A 39 14.26 -22.11 -3.01
N GLU A 40 15.43 -22.62 -2.66
CA GLU A 40 16.24 -23.48 -3.54
C GLU A 40 15.63 -24.89 -3.59
N GLY A 41 15.64 -25.52 -4.77
CA GLY A 41 15.11 -26.89 -4.93
C GLY A 41 13.58 -27.04 -4.88
N LYS A 42 12.83 -26.14 -5.57
CA LYS A 42 11.35 -26.16 -5.57
C LYS A 42 10.79 -27.46 -6.14
N THR A 43 9.83 -28.06 -5.43
CA THR A 43 9.08 -29.20 -5.94
C THR A 43 8.16 -28.78 -7.09
N THR A 44 7.71 -29.74 -7.90
CA THR A 44 6.77 -29.46 -9.00
C THR A 44 5.47 -28.83 -8.50
N ALA A 45 4.98 -29.26 -7.32
CA ALA A 45 3.81 -28.69 -6.67
C ALA A 45 4.04 -27.22 -6.29
N GLU A 46 5.20 -26.89 -5.72
CA GLU A 46 5.56 -25.51 -5.35
C GLU A 46 5.74 -24.60 -6.56
N LYS A 47 6.25 -25.11 -7.68
CA LYS A 47 6.30 -24.37 -8.94
C LYS A 47 4.89 -24.02 -9.43
N ILE A 48 3.96 -24.98 -9.37
CA ILE A 48 2.56 -24.76 -9.73
C ILE A 48 1.92 -23.74 -8.77
N GLU A 49 2.13 -23.87 -7.47
CA GLU A 49 1.63 -22.94 -6.46
C GLU A 49 2.15 -21.52 -6.69
N TYR A 50 3.46 -21.38 -6.94
CA TYR A 50 4.10 -20.11 -7.25
C TYR A 50 3.46 -19.42 -8.46
N THR A 51 3.23 -20.15 -9.55
CA THR A 51 2.58 -19.57 -10.75
C THR A 51 1.14 -19.14 -10.49
N LYS A 52 0.37 -19.90 -9.68
CA LYS A 52 -0.98 -19.53 -9.26
C LYS A 52 -0.97 -18.28 -8.39
N LEU A 53 -0.06 -18.21 -7.43
CA LEU A 53 0.11 -17.07 -6.52
C LEU A 53 0.51 -15.80 -7.28
N ILE A 54 1.43 -15.88 -8.25
CA ILE A 54 1.79 -14.72 -9.10
C ILE A 54 0.55 -14.16 -9.81
N LYS A 55 -0.26 -15.02 -10.44
CA LYS A 55 -1.46 -14.58 -11.17
C LYS A 55 -2.45 -13.92 -10.21
N LEU A 56 -2.64 -14.50 -9.02
CA LEU A 56 -3.52 -13.97 -7.98
C LEU A 56 -3.06 -12.58 -7.49
N VAL A 57 -1.78 -12.44 -7.14
CA VAL A 57 -1.17 -11.18 -6.69
C VAL A 57 -1.33 -10.10 -7.75
N LYS A 58 -1.02 -10.40 -9.02
CA LYS A 58 -1.21 -9.45 -10.14
C LYS A 58 -2.66 -9.01 -10.27
N LYS A 59 -3.63 -9.95 -10.16
CA LYS A 59 -5.07 -9.66 -10.24
C LYS A 59 -5.50 -8.74 -9.08
N LYS A 60 -5.16 -9.07 -7.84
CA LYS A 60 -5.51 -8.26 -6.66
C LYS A 60 -4.85 -6.88 -6.68
N ARG A 61 -3.59 -6.79 -7.09
CA ARG A 61 -2.87 -5.50 -7.24
C ARG A 61 -3.55 -4.59 -8.26
N ARG A 62 -3.99 -5.13 -9.41
CA ARG A 62 -4.77 -4.38 -10.41
C ARG A 62 -6.12 -3.90 -9.85
N ALA A 63 -6.84 -4.76 -9.12
CA ALA A 63 -8.10 -4.38 -8.50
C ALA A 63 -7.93 -3.25 -7.48
N ARG A 64 -6.89 -3.34 -6.62
CA ARG A 64 -6.52 -2.28 -5.68
C ARG A 64 -6.20 -0.97 -6.37
N GLN A 65 -5.39 -0.99 -7.43
CA GLN A 65 -5.08 0.21 -8.22
C GLN A 65 -6.33 0.84 -8.83
N ARG A 66 -7.25 0.02 -9.37
CA ARG A 66 -8.53 0.51 -9.90
C ARG A 66 -9.38 1.19 -8.84
N ARG A 67 -9.47 0.62 -7.63
CA ARG A 67 -10.21 1.25 -6.52
C ARG A 67 -9.58 2.58 -6.10
N LYS A 68 -8.26 2.65 -5.93
CA LYS A 68 -7.56 3.92 -5.65
C LYS A 68 -7.80 4.97 -6.73
N ARG A 69 -7.79 4.58 -8.01
CA ARG A 69 -8.12 5.50 -9.12
C ARG A 69 -9.58 5.96 -9.06
N LYS A 70 -10.52 5.05 -8.77
CA LYS A 70 -11.94 5.38 -8.61
C LYS A 70 -12.15 6.39 -7.48
N GLU A 71 -11.55 6.12 -6.32
CA GLU A 71 -11.61 7.03 -5.16
C GLU A 71 -11.02 8.41 -5.48
N LYS A 72 -9.90 8.46 -6.21
CA LYS A 72 -9.36 9.73 -6.72
C LYS A 72 -10.40 10.44 -7.58
N ILE A 73 -10.97 9.79 -8.59
CA ILE A 73 -11.98 10.37 -9.49
C ILE A 73 -13.21 10.86 -8.73
N GLU A 74 -13.72 10.09 -7.76
CA GLU A 74 -14.84 10.50 -6.92
C GLU A 74 -14.52 11.79 -6.14
N LYS A 75 -13.31 11.91 -5.58
CA LYS A 75 -12.85 13.15 -4.94
C LYS A 75 -12.76 14.33 -5.93
N ILE A 76 -12.37 14.07 -7.19
CA ILE A 76 -12.36 15.10 -8.24
C ILE A 76 -13.77 15.60 -8.53
N ILE A 77 -14.73 14.68 -8.68
CA ILE A 77 -16.12 15.02 -8.96
C ILE A 77 -16.71 15.88 -7.84
N VAL A 78 -16.44 15.53 -6.57
CA VAL A 78 -16.93 16.28 -5.41
C VAL A 78 -16.27 17.66 -5.28
N ASN A 79 -14.95 17.76 -5.45
CA ASN A 79 -14.20 18.99 -5.18
C ASN A 79 -13.99 19.88 -6.43
N GLY A 80 -14.42 19.42 -7.62
CA GLY A 80 -14.21 20.11 -8.90
C GLY A 80 -12.75 20.20 -9.35
N ARG A 81 -11.79 19.62 -8.62
CA ARG A 81 -10.34 19.65 -8.91
C ARG A 81 -9.65 18.35 -8.52
N CYS A 82 -8.57 18.02 -9.23
CA CYS A 82 -7.68 16.91 -8.88
C CYS A 82 -7.05 17.13 -7.49
N PRO A 83 -7.18 16.20 -6.52
CA PRO A 83 -6.47 16.33 -5.26
C PRO A 83 -4.97 16.38 -5.56
N ARG A 84 -4.32 17.50 -5.22
CA ARG A 84 -2.85 17.58 -5.25
C ARG A 84 -2.34 16.63 -4.18
N GLU A 85 -1.62 15.61 -4.60
CA GLU A 85 -0.77 14.84 -3.69
C GLU A 85 0.47 15.68 -3.43
N ASP A 86 0.81 15.90 -2.16
CA ASP A 86 2.08 16.53 -1.80
C ASP A 86 3.20 15.63 -2.35
N ILE A 87 3.83 16.06 -3.44
CA ILE A 87 5.01 15.41 -3.97
C ILE A 87 6.10 15.66 -2.94
N LYS A 88 6.41 14.64 -2.13
CA LYS A 88 7.63 14.66 -1.33
C LYS A 88 8.78 14.77 -2.33
N GLU A 89 9.54 15.87 -2.27
CA GLU A 89 10.77 16.00 -3.04
C GLU A 89 11.63 14.75 -2.77
N GLU A 90 11.86 13.95 -3.80
CA GLU A 90 12.84 12.86 -3.69
C GLU A 90 14.20 13.51 -3.39
N PRO A 91 15.01 12.91 -2.50
CA PRO A 91 16.33 13.45 -2.22
C PRO A 91 17.14 13.55 -3.53
N GLU A 92 17.76 14.71 -3.76
CA GLU A 92 18.59 14.95 -4.95
C GLU A 92 19.52 13.77 -5.18
N ARG A 93 19.43 13.17 -6.38
CA ARG A 93 20.31 12.10 -6.80
C ARG A 93 21.73 12.68 -6.90
N LYS A 94 22.56 12.43 -5.88
CA LYS A 94 24.00 12.71 -5.97
C LYS A 94 24.61 11.76 -7.00
N TYR A 95 24.83 12.26 -8.21
CA TYR A 95 25.68 11.55 -9.18
C TYR A 95 27.14 11.66 -8.70
N PRO A 96 27.91 10.57 -8.64
CA PRO A 96 29.35 10.67 -8.45
C PRO A 96 29.96 11.44 -9.62
N ALA A 97 30.91 12.32 -9.29
CA ALA A 97 31.62 13.19 -10.23
C ALA A 97 32.42 12.41 -11.28
#